data_AF-A0A3P7HYP3-F1
#
_entry.id   AF-A0A3P7HYP3-F1
#
_cell.length_a   1.000
_cell.length_b   1.000
_cell.length_c   1.000
_cell.angle_alpha   90.00
_cell.angle_beta   90.00
_cell.angle_gamma   90.00
#
_symmetry.space_group_name_H-M   'P 1'
#
loop_
_entity.id
_entity.type
_entity.pdbx_description
1 polymer ?
#
loop_
_entity_poly.entity_id
_entity_poly.type
_entity_poly.pdbx_seq_one_letter_code
_entity_poly.pdbx_strand_id
1 'polypeptide(L)'
;MKTKSFWIKLEESEEEKSEEETESEEESESEEESSSEDESPKSKITKEEVMEIVRQRLAKRRESAEAKRSTDNLRAPVICVLGHVDTGKTKMLDTIRRTNVQDGEAGGITQQIGATQVPADAIKERCKQVRDFTPELVKIPGFLIIDTPGHESFAYVHIFSDNSISVHAALRSVILRFLLWISLYETTFFQSAMPKLSIDRLYGYESNPRKDVYQHLKSQPQNTQLEFKERYEKIVGEFAEQAVNVCLSNQNKNVEEYVSMVPTSAYLGDGIGNLMAYIVATTQKYHAEKLSFCEELDATVMEVKSIPGLGTTIDVILVNGRLRVGDIIVITGTDGAIMTPIRELLMPQPLKELRVKNDYGHYKEVRGAQGVKVLAKGLEKALAGLPLMIAHKEDEIDFLKLEAEAQLSRALMSIKRKAEGVYVQASTLGSLEALLELEWVSPISILPLLKCQHWSIERDAQLFADQEKVKIFQADIIYHLEDNFLKYREELRLKARRENEHLAIFPCKLRILPQHVFNARNPIVCGVTVEAGQLKRGTPICVPSKDCIFLGAIASIERNHEEVLLARTGDEVGTGCLLLPMYIYIIYIYIYIYIYIFIERL
;
A
#
# COMPACT_ATOMS: atom_id res chain seq x y z
N MET A 1 26.83 -36.73 -34.63
CA MET A 1 27.66 -35.68 -33.98
C MET A 1 26.82 -35.07 -32.87
N LYS A 2 26.82 -35.69 -31.69
CA LYS A 2 27.53 -35.30 -30.45
C LYS A 2 27.10 -33.94 -29.86
N THR A 3 26.28 -34.09 -28.81
CA THR A 3 25.99 -33.29 -27.60
C THR A 3 26.97 -32.19 -27.15
N LYS A 4 26.40 -31.14 -26.51
CA LYS A 4 26.87 -30.38 -25.31
C LYS A 4 25.89 -29.19 -25.09
N SER A 5 24.95 -29.17 -24.15
CA SER A 5 25.07 -28.90 -22.69
C SER A 5 26.15 -27.89 -22.31
N PHE A 6 25.76 -26.65 -22.00
CA PHE A 6 26.59 -25.66 -21.33
C PHE A 6 25.91 -25.23 -20.03
N TRP A 7 26.43 -25.75 -18.93
CA TRP A 7 26.24 -25.26 -17.57
C TRP A 7 27.47 -24.41 -17.25
N ILE A 8 27.29 -23.17 -16.80
CA ILE A 8 28.38 -22.35 -16.28
C ILE A 8 28.38 -22.50 -14.75
N LYS A 9 29.45 -23.11 -14.25
CA LYS A 9 29.97 -23.03 -12.88
C LYS A 9 30.92 -21.83 -12.81
N LEU A 10 30.88 -21.08 -11.71
CA LEU A 10 31.93 -20.19 -11.18
C LEU A 10 31.64 -20.11 -9.68
N GLU A 11 32.25 -20.98 -8.87
CA GLU A 11 33.58 -20.88 -8.23
C GLU A 11 33.53 -20.10 -6.91
N GLU A 12 33.86 -20.85 -5.86
CA GLU A 12 34.10 -20.45 -4.48
C GLU A 12 35.34 -19.56 -4.39
N SER A 13 35.29 -18.55 -3.52
CA SER A 13 36.48 -17.88 -2.99
C SER A 13 36.38 -17.81 -1.48
N GLU A 14 37.35 -18.46 -0.83
CA GLU A 14 37.69 -18.39 0.59
C GLU A 14 38.14 -16.97 0.98
N GLU A 15 37.88 -16.58 2.24
CA GLU A 15 38.56 -15.60 3.11
C GLU A 15 37.52 -15.16 4.18
N GLU A 16 37.74 -15.04 5.48
CA GLU A 16 38.85 -15.31 6.40
C GLU A 16 38.22 -15.34 7.81
N LYS A 17 38.74 -16.18 8.70
CA LYS A 17 38.33 -16.26 10.12
C LYS A 17 38.81 -15.02 10.88
N SER A 18 37.96 -14.45 11.72
CA SER A 18 38.40 -13.79 12.96
C SER A 18 37.50 -14.21 14.11
N GLU A 19 38.15 -14.80 15.11
CA GLU A 19 37.62 -15.21 16.40
C GLU A 19 37.66 -13.99 17.33
N GLU A 20 36.55 -13.62 17.95
CA GLU A 20 36.56 -12.89 19.22
C GLU A 20 35.48 -13.49 20.13
N GLU A 21 35.93 -14.35 21.03
CA GLU A 21 35.24 -14.72 22.27
C GLU A 21 35.29 -13.52 23.23
N THR A 22 34.15 -13.13 23.81
CA THR A 22 34.13 -12.50 25.14
C THR A 22 32.91 -12.97 25.91
N GLU A 23 33.19 -13.68 27.00
CA GLU A 23 32.29 -14.02 28.09
C GLU A 23 31.80 -12.75 28.81
N SER A 24 30.56 -12.76 29.29
CA SER A 24 30.22 -12.21 30.60
C SER A 24 28.91 -12.82 31.10
N GLU A 25 29.05 -13.63 32.14
CA GLU A 25 28.01 -14.06 33.06
C GLU A 25 27.50 -12.84 33.84
N GLU A 26 26.18 -12.68 33.96
CA GLU A 26 25.60 -12.06 35.17
C GLU A 26 24.32 -12.80 35.57
N GLU A 27 24.38 -13.31 36.79
CA GLU A 27 23.37 -14.01 37.55
C GLU A 27 22.15 -13.12 37.82
N SER A 28 20.95 -13.70 37.79
CA SER A 28 19.82 -13.14 38.54
C SER A 28 19.15 -14.26 39.33
N GLU A 29 19.50 -14.28 40.62
CA GLU A 29 18.80 -14.98 41.68
C GLU A 29 17.34 -14.53 41.71
N SER A 30 16.40 -15.48 41.73
CA SER A 30 15.05 -15.20 42.20
C SER A 30 14.69 -16.21 43.27
N GLU A 31 14.40 -15.64 44.44
CA GLU A 31 14.15 -16.30 45.71
C GLU A 31 12.95 -17.26 45.62
N GLU A 32 13.16 -18.46 46.15
CA GLU A 32 12.12 -19.44 46.42
C GLU A 32 11.29 -19.01 47.64
N GLU A 33 9.98 -18.90 47.49
CA GLU A 33 9.06 -19.18 48.60
C GLU A 33 8.22 -20.41 48.28
N SER A 34 8.40 -21.41 49.14
CA SER A 34 7.74 -22.71 49.10
C SER A 34 6.54 -22.73 50.06
N SER A 35 5.48 -23.44 49.70
CA SER A 35 4.77 -24.32 50.65
C SER A 35 3.93 -25.42 49.96
N SER A 36 4.42 -26.65 50.13
CA SER A 36 3.76 -27.95 50.34
C SER A 36 2.54 -28.33 49.46
N GLU A 37 2.70 -29.26 48.50
CA GLU A 37 2.64 -30.74 48.63
C GLU A 37 1.21 -31.32 48.65
N ASP A 38 0.80 -31.97 47.54
CA ASP A 38 0.31 -33.36 47.56
C ASP A 38 0.22 -33.99 46.15
N GLU A 39 0.34 -35.32 46.12
CA GLU A 39 0.93 -36.18 45.08
C GLU A 39 0.19 -36.39 43.74
N SER A 40 0.97 -36.55 42.65
CA SER A 40 0.93 -37.73 41.76
C SER A 40 2.08 -37.70 40.71
N PRO A 41 2.68 -38.83 40.29
CA PRO A 41 3.84 -38.84 39.41
C PRO A 41 3.39 -38.76 37.95
N LYS A 42 3.14 -37.55 37.46
CA LYS A 42 3.16 -37.26 36.02
C LYS A 42 4.47 -36.55 35.73
N SER A 43 5.33 -37.18 34.93
CA SER A 43 6.49 -36.53 34.31
C SER A 43 6.08 -35.13 33.83
N LYS A 44 6.62 -34.08 34.46
CA LYS A 44 6.35 -32.69 34.05
C LYS A 44 7.02 -32.48 32.70
N ILE A 45 6.29 -32.79 31.63
CA ILE A 45 6.65 -32.44 30.26
C ILE A 45 6.89 -30.93 30.25
N THR A 46 8.03 -30.48 29.75
CA THR A 46 8.37 -29.06 29.73
C THR A 46 7.46 -28.31 28.74
N LYS A 47 7.26 -27.00 28.92
CA LYS A 47 6.43 -26.19 28.01
C LYS A 47 6.91 -26.28 26.56
N GLU A 48 8.22 -26.36 26.35
CA GLU A 48 8.86 -26.49 25.04
C GLU A 48 8.58 -27.84 24.38
N GLU A 49 8.62 -28.94 25.14
CA GLU A 49 8.26 -30.27 24.66
C GLU A 49 6.79 -30.34 24.23
N VAL A 50 5.88 -29.72 25.00
CA VAL A 50 4.47 -29.62 24.61
C VAL A 50 4.31 -28.86 23.29
N MET A 51 5.01 -27.74 23.11
CA MET A 51 4.96 -26.95 21.88
C MET A 51 5.45 -27.73 20.66
N GLU A 52 6.52 -28.51 20.79
CA GLU A 52 7.05 -29.32 19.70
C GLU A 52 6.11 -30.47 19.32
N ILE A 53 5.48 -31.11 20.31
CA ILE A 53 4.43 -32.12 20.08
C ILE A 53 3.24 -31.50 19.33
N VAL A 54 2.83 -30.29 19.70
CA VAL A 54 1.75 -29.55 19.04
C VAL A 54 2.14 -29.21 17.60
N ARG A 55 3.35 -28.69 17.37
CA ARG A 55 3.85 -28.38 16.03
C ARG A 55 3.81 -29.60 15.11
N GLN A 56 4.33 -30.74 15.57
CA GLN A 56 4.32 -31.99 14.80
C GLN A 56 2.90 -32.49 14.53
N ARG A 57 1.98 -32.31 15.49
CA ARG A 57 0.57 -32.68 15.32
C ARG A 57 -0.11 -31.84 14.25
N LEU A 58 0.11 -30.52 14.25
CA LEU A 58 -0.41 -29.61 13.24
C LEU A 58 0.15 -29.94 11.86
N ALA A 59 1.45 -30.22 11.75
CA ALA A 59 2.09 -30.64 10.51
C ALA A 59 1.47 -31.95 9.97
N LYS A 60 1.34 -32.98 10.81
CA LYS A 60 0.69 -34.26 10.42
C LYS A 60 -0.77 -34.07 10.02
N ARG A 61 -1.51 -33.19 10.71
CA ARG A 61 -2.90 -32.85 10.36
C ARG A 61 -2.96 -32.27 8.96
N ARG A 62 -2.11 -31.28 8.67
CA ARG A 62 -2.00 -30.65 7.36
C ARG A 62 -1.63 -31.65 6.26
N GLU A 63 -0.63 -32.49 6.46
CA GLU A 63 -0.25 -33.55 5.52
C GLU A 63 -1.41 -34.51 5.24
N SER A 64 -2.12 -34.93 6.29
CA SER A 64 -3.28 -35.82 6.15
C SER A 64 -4.44 -35.17 5.39
N ALA A 65 -4.63 -33.85 5.55
CA ALA A 65 -5.65 -33.08 4.84
C ALA A 65 -5.26 -32.86 3.38
N GLU A 66 -3.97 -32.62 3.09
CA GLU A 66 -3.43 -32.49 1.74
C GLU A 66 -3.52 -33.81 0.97
N ALA A 67 -3.25 -34.95 1.61
CA ALA A 67 -3.36 -36.27 1.01
C ALA A 67 -4.82 -36.67 0.65
N LYS A 68 -5.82 -36.08 1.32
CA LYS A 68 -7.25 -36.32 1.05
C LYS A 68 -7.81 -35.43 -0.07
N ARG A 69 -7.02 -34.52 -0.64
CA ARG A 69 -7.47 -33.65 -1.73
C ARG A 69 -7.86 -34.48 -2.95
N SER A 70 -8.99 -34.13 -3.55
CA SER A 70 -9.48 -34.75 -4.78
C SER A 70 -9.95 -33.67 -5.76
N THR A 71 -9.68 -33.90 -7.04
CA THR A 71 -10.12 -33.03 -8.15
C THR A 71 -11.62 -33.15 -8.45
N ASP A 72 -12.31 -34.11 -7.84
CA ASP A 72 -13.77 -34.24 -7.93
C ASP A 72 -14.51 -33.25 -7.00
N ASN A 73 -13.86 -32.83 -5.91
CA ASN A 73 -14.43 -31.94 -4.92
C ASN A 73 -13.73 -30.58 -4.96
N LEU A 74 -14.13 -29.74 -5.91
CA LEU A 74 -13.56 -28.42 -6.12
C LEU A 74 -14.25 -27.37 -5.22
N ARG A 75 -13.46 -26.44 -4.70
CA ARG A 75 -13.98 -25.20 -4.07
C ARG A 75 -14.19 -24.11 -5.11
N ALA A 76 -14.86 -23.03 -4.73
CA ALA A 76 -14.95 -21.83 -5.55
C ALA A 76 -13.54 -21.23 -5.75
N PRO A 77 -13.14 -20.89 -6.99
CA PRO A 77 -11.96 -20.09 -7.20
C PRO A 77 -12.11 -18.71 -6.57
N VAL A 78 -11.01 -18.23 -6.00
CA VAL A 78 -10.89 -16.86 -5.48
C VAL A 78 -10.30 -16.01 -6.59
N ILE A 79 -11.06 -15.03 -7.04
CA ILE A 79 -10.79 -14.22 -8.23
C ILE A 79 -10.57 -12.79 -7.79
N CYS A 80 -9.35 -12.28 -7.95
CA CYS A 80 -9.03 -10.89 -7.68
C CYS A 80 -9.15 -10.06 -8.97
N VAL A 81 -9.86 -8.93 -8.94
CA VAL A 81 -9.98 -8.03 -10.09
C VAL A 81 -9.00 -6.87 -9.93
N LEU A 82 -7.98 -6.82 -10.79
CA LEU A 82 -6.92 -5.80 -10.75
C LEU A 82 -7.04 -4.83 -11.91
N GLY A 83 -6.49 -3.63 -11.72
CA GLY A 83 -6.28 -2.65 -12.78
C GLY A 83 -6.20 -1.21 -12.29
N HIS A 84 -5.91 -0.27 -13.18
CA HIS A 84 -5.75 1.15 -12.84
C HIS A 84 -7.05 1.84 -12.40
N VAL A 85 -6.95 3.06 -11.86
CA VAL A 85 -8.11 3.92 -11.56
C VAL A 85 -8.93 4.13 -12.84
N ASP A 86 -10.27 4.12 -12.72
CA ASP A 86 -11.22 4.33 -13.82
C ASP A 86 -11.17 3.33 -14.99
N THR A 87 -10.63 2.13 -14.80
CA THR A 87 -10.72 1.04 -15.81
C THR A 87 -12.08 0.32 -15.79
N GLY A 88 -12.95 0.63 -14.82
CA GLY A 88 -14.31 0.07 -14.73
C GLY A 88 -14.42 -1.24 -13.95
N LYS A 89 -13.44 -1.58 -13.10
CA LYS A 89 -13.43 -2.79 -12.23
C LYS A 89 -14.73 -2.92 -11.42
N THR A 90 -15.05 -1.92 -10.62
CA THR A 90 -16.23 -1.87 -9.76
C THR A 90 -17.51 -1.97 -10.59
N LYS A 91 -17.56 -1.26 -11.72
CA LYS A 91 -18.72 -1.28 -12.63
C LYS A 91 -18.93 -2.65 -13.26
N MET A 92 -17.86 -3.34 -13.59
CA MET A 92 -17.91 -4.69 -14.14
C MET A 92 -18.45 -5.69 -13.11
N LEU A 93 -18.01 -5.59 -11.86
CA LEU A 93 -18.54 -6.40 -10.77
C LEU A 93 -20.00 -6.09 -10.48
N ASP A 94 -20.38 -4.82 -10.52
CA ASP A 94 -21.76 -4.37 -10.42
C ASP A 94 -22.65 -4.99 -11.51
N THR A 95 -22.16 -5.07 -12.74
CA THR A 95 -22.88 -5.73 -13.84
C THR A 95 -23.03 -7.24 -13.64
N ILE A 96 -22.02 -7.91 -13.05
CA ILE A 96 -22.12 -9.32 -12.67
C ILE A 96 -23.21 -9.48 -11.59
N ARG A 97 -23.16 -8.65 -10.54
CA ARG A 97 -24.07 -8.66 -9.38
C ARG A 97 -25.49 -8.18 -9.66
N ARG A 98 -25.71 -7.37 -10.72
CA ARG A 98 -26.91 -6.55 -10.92
C ARG A 98 -27.13 -5.54 -9.79
N THR A 99 -26.05 -4.92 -9.33
CA THR A 99 -26.04 -3.88 -8.28
C THR A 99 -25.39 -2.60 -8.79
N ASN A 100 -25.50 -1.50 -8.04
CA ASN A 100 -24.74 -0.26 -8.26
C ASN A 100 -24.03 0.12 -6.96
N VAL A 101 -22.97 -0.61 -6.61
CA VAL A 101 -22.16 -0.33 -5.41
C VAL A 101 -21.27 0.90 -5.65
N GLN A 102 -20.80 1.11 -6.88
CA GLN A 102 -19.92 2.23 -7.22
C GLN A 102 -20.50 3.60 -6.84
N ASP A 103 -21.82 3.79 -6.97
CA ASP A 103 -22.49 5.06 -6.67
C ASP A 103 -22.47 5.40 -5.16
N GLY A 104 -22.23 4.42 -4.30
CA GLY A 104 -22.14 4.57 -2.84
C GLY A 104 -20.73 4.86 -2.32
N GLU A 105 -19.71 4.80 -3.16
CA GLU A 105 -18.31 5.06 -2.78
C GLU A 105 -17.95 6.54 -2.97
N ALA A 106 -17.20 7.11 -2.02
CA ALA A 106 -16.77 8.51 -2.10
C ALA A 106 -15.93 8.74 -3.37
N GLY A 107 -16.37 9.68 -4.22
CA GLY A 107 -15.72 9.97 -5.49
C GLY A 107 -15.89 8.88 -6.57
N GLY A 108 -16.76 7.88 -6.36
CA GLY A 108 -16.99 6.78 -7.31
C GLY A 108 -15.79 5.82 -7.45
N ILE A 109 -14.88 5.84 -6.48
CA ILE A 109 -13.64 5.05 -6.43
C ILE A 109 -13.65 4.03 -5.31
N THR A 110 -13.18 2.82 -5.62
CA THR A 110 -13.11 1.72 -4.66
C THR A 110 -11.98 1.93 -3.67
N GLN A 111 -12.36 2.01 -2.40
CA GLN A 111 -11.49 2.31 -1.27
C GLN A 111 -11.30 1.12 -0.31
N GLN A 112 -12.33 0.27 -0.20
CA GLN A 112 -12.35 -0.89 0.70
C GLN A 112 -12.30 -2.18 -0.10
N ILE A 113 -11.79 -3.26 0.50
CA ILE A 113 -11.79 -4.56 -0.19
C ILE A 113 -13.18 -5.17 -0.09
N GLY A 114 -13.71 -5.54 -1.25
CA GLY A 114 -14.98 -6.20 -1.40
C GLY A 114 -14.86 -7.70 -1.55
N ALA A 115 -15.82 -8.46 -1.04
CA ALA A 115 -15.98 -9.88 -1.37
C ALA A 115 -17.40 -10.13 -1.87
N THR A 116 -17.51 -10.75 -3.06
CA THR A 116 -18.76 -11.09 -3.72
C THR A 116 -18.79 -12.58 -4.05
N GLN A 117 -19.84 -13.27 -3.61
CA GLN A 117 -20.05 -14.67 -3.98
C GLN A 117 -21.04 -14.77 -5.16
N VAL A 118 -20.59 -15.40 -6.24
CA VAL A 118 -21.40 -15.67 -7.43
C VAL A 118 -21.70 -17.17 -7.48
N PRO A 119 -22.94 -17.62 -7.27
CA PRO A 119 -23.28 -19.04 -7.27
C PRO A 119 -23.19 -19.65 -8.68
N ALA A 120 -22.94 -20.95 -8.77
CA ALA A 120 -22.84 -21.66 -10.05
C ALA A 120 -24.06 -21.46 -10.96
N ASP A 121 -25.28 -21.39 -10.41
CA ASP A 121 -26.49 -21.17 -11.20
C ASP A 121 -26.50 -19.82 -11.90
N ALA A 122 -26.01 -18.78 -11.23
CA ALA A 122 -25.86 -17.45 -11.83
C ALA A 122 -24.79 -17.46 -12.94
N ILE A 123 -23.68 -18.21 -12.75
CA ILE A 123 -22.66 -18.40 -13.80
C ILE A 123 -23.29 -19.08 -15.01
N LYS A 124 -24.01 -20.18 -14.80
CA LYS A 124 -24.68 -20.93 -15.87
C LYS A 124 -25.67 -20.06 -16.62
N GLU A 125 -26.47 -19.24 -15.94
CA GLU A 125 -27.40 -18.30 -16.57
C GLU A 125 -26.68 -17.26 -17.43
N ARG A 126 -25.61 -16.65 -16.90
CA ARG A 126 -24.84 -15.59 -17.56
C ARG A 126 -23.99 -16.07 -18.71
N CYS A 127 -23.70 -17.36 -18.81
CA CYS A 127 -22.89 -17.95 -19.87
C CYS A 127 -23.73 -18.62 -20.98
N LYS A 128 -25.07 -18.62 -20.90
CA LYS A 128 -25.96 -19.30 -21.87
C LYS A 128 -25.74 -18.87 -23.32
N GLN A 129 -25.34 -17.62 -23.55
CA GLN A 129 -25.11 -17.06 -24.89
C GLN A 129 -23.76 -17.46 -25.51
N VAL A 130 -22.86 -18.06 -24.74
CA VAL A 130 -21.53 -18.46 -25.20
C VAL A 130 -21.63 -19.81 -25.91
N ARG A 131 -21.16 -19.89 -27.15
CA ARG A 131 -21.32 -21.10 -27.99
C ARG A 131 -20.69 -22.35 -27.40
N ASP A 132 -19.48 -22.21 -26.87
CA ASP A 132 -18.65 -23.33 -26.43
C ASP A 132 -18.83 -23.64 -24.93
N PHE A 133 -19.83 -23.02 -24.29
CA PHE A 133 -20.11 -23.21 -22.89
C PHE A 133 -21.19 -24.27 -22.67
N THR A 134 -20.83 -25.34 -21.96
CA THR A 134 -21.78 -26.38 -21.55
C THR A 134 -22.06 -26.26 -20.05
N PRO A 135 -23.28 -25.87 -19.63
CA PRO A 135 -23.62 -25.68 -18.23
C PRO A 135 -23.44 -26.92 -17.34
N GLU A 136 -23.54 -28.12 -17.93
CA GLU A 136 -23.37 -29.39 -17.22
C GLU A 136 -21.92 -29.69 -16.84
N LEU A 137 -20.96 -29.11 -17.56
CA LEU A 137 -19.52 -29.30 -17.30
C LEU A 137 -19.00 -28.42 -16.15
N VAL A 138 -19.83 -27.56 -15.57
CA VAL A 138 -19.46 -26.70 -14.44
C VAL A 138 -19.42 -27.54 -13.16
N LYS A 139 -18.21 -27.90 -12.72
CA LYS A 139 -17.93 -28.63 -11.47
C LYS A 139 -17.73 -27.72 -10.27
N ILE A 140 -17.28 -26.48 -10.49
CA ILE A 140 -17.04 -25.52 -9.41
C ILE A 140 -18.36 -25.03 -8.80
N PRO A 141 -18.42 -24.79 -7.48
CA PRO A 141 -19.65 -24.39 -6.79
C PRO A 141 -20.05 -22.92 -7.04
N GLY A 142 -19.15 -22.10 -7.57
CA GLY A 142 -19.36 -20.67 -7.81
C GLY A 142 -18.03 -19.94 -7.92
N PHE A 143 -18.06 -18.61 -7.87
CA PHE A 143 -16.88 -17.74 -7.77
C PHE A 143 -16.90 -16.97 -6.45
N LEU A 144 -15.73 -16.79 -5.84
CA LEU A 144 -15.51 -15.76 -4.83
C LEU A 144 -14.69 -14.65 -5.49
N ILE A 145 -15.31 -13.50 -5.71
CA ILE A 145 -14.65 -12.37 -6.36
C ILE A 145 -14.25 -11.34 -5.31
N ILE A 146 -12.99 -10.96 -5.32
CA ILE A 146 -12.41 -9.90 -4.49
C ILE A 146 -12.30 -8.63 -5.33
N ASP A 147 -12.95 -7.57 -4.86
CA ASP A 147 -12.85 -6.22 -5.43
C ASP A 147 -11.72 -5.48 -4.73
N THR A 148 -10.72 -5.01 -5.49
CA THR A 148 -9.57 -4.29 -4.93
C THR A 148 -9.65 -2.79 -5.17
N PRO A 149 -9.07 -1.99 -4.27
CA PRO A 149 -8.88 -0.57 -4.54
C PRO A 149 -8.00 -0.37 -5.77
N GLY A 150 -8.34 0.63 -6.59
CA GLY A 150 -7.64 0.92 -7.85
C GLY A 150 -6.42 1.83 -7.73
N HIS A 151 -6.14 2.34 -6.53
CA HIS A 151 -4.97 3.15 -6.24
C HIS A 151 -3.71 2.28 -6.36
N GLU A 152 -2.56 2.90 -6.64
CA GLU A 152 -1.23 2.24 -6.69
C GLU A 152 -0.83 1.51 -5.40
N SER A 153 -1.70 1.50 -4.39
CA SER A 153 -1.68 0.71 -3.16
C SER A 153 -1.85 -0.79 -3.43
N PHE A 154 -0.97 -1.36 -4.26
CA PHE A 154 -0.87 -2.81 -4.53
C PHE A 154 -0.49 -3.62 -3.28
N ALA A 155 -0.08 -2.94 -2.20
CA ALA A 155 0.27 -3.50 -0.89
C ALA A 155 -0.77 -4.48 -0.33
N TYR A 156 -2.07 -4.24 -0.53
CA TYR A 156 -3.09 -5.18 -0.06
C TYR A 156 -3.01 -6.56 -0.71
N VAL A 157 -2.54 -6.65 -1.97
CA VAL A 157 -2.31 -7.94 -2.64
C VAL A 157 -1.04 -8.60 -2.10
N HIS A 158 -0.05 -7.81 -1.66
CA HIS A 158 1.18 -8.31 -1.05
C HIS A 158 0.93 -8.99 0.31
N ILE A 159 -0.01 -8.48 1.11
CA ILE A 159 -0.36 -9.12 2.38
C ILE A 159 -1.00 -10.51 2.18
N PHE A 160 -1.80 -10.66 1.13
CA PHE A 160 -2.30 -11.97 0.71
C PHE A 160 -1.22 -12.82 0.01
N SER A 161 -0.07 -12.25 -0.37
CA SER A 161 1.04 -13.02 -0.95
C SER A 161 2.04 -13.48 0.12
N ASP A 162 2.50 -12.66 1.05
CA ASP A 162 3.79 -12.94 1.69
C ASP A 162 3.75 -13.83 2.93
N ASN A 163 2.63 -13.89 3.67
CA ASN A 163 2.57 -14.60 4.96
C ASN A 163 1.79 -15.92 4.95
N SER A 164 1.30 -16.36 3.81
CA SER A 164 0.65 -17.67 3.69
C SER A 164 1.02 -18.33 2.36
N ILE A 165 1.84 -19.37 2.44
CA ILE A 165 2.23 -20.26 1.33
C ILE A 165 0.99 -20.73 0.53
N SER A 166 -0.19 -20.75 1.16
CA SER A 166 -1.46 -21.14 0.56
C SER A 166 -2.23 -20.00 -0.11
N VAL A 167 -2.19 -18.74 0.37
CA VAL A 167 -2.82 -17.61 -0.35
C VAL A 167 -1.94 -17.15 -1.51
N HIS A 168 -0.62 -17.32 -1.43
CA HIS A 168 0.28 -17.25 -2.59
C HIS A 168 -0.12 -18.27 -3.67
N ALA A 169 -0.63 -19.45 -3.28
CA ALA A 169 -1.13 -20.49 -4.19
C ALA A 169 -2.62 -20.29 -4.58
N ALA A 170 -3.45 -19.67 -3.74
CA ALA A 170 -4.86 -19.40 -4.01
C ALA A 170 -5.04 -18.17 -4.89
N LEU A 171 -4.30 -17.08 -4.62
CA LEU A 171 -4.09 -15.99 -5.55
C LEU A 171 -3.36 -16.46 -6.80
N ARG A 172 -2.31 -17.30 -6.77
CA ARG A 172 -1.79 -17.88 -8.03
C ARG A 172 -2.72 -18.91 -8.70
N SER A 173 -3.75 -19.41 -8.03
CA SER A 173 -4.64 -20.44 -8.61
C SER A 173 -5.65 -19.84 -9.55
N VAL A 174 -6.19 -18.65 -9.26
CA VAL A 174 -7.02 -17.85 -10.18
C VAL A 174 -6.94 -16.35 -9.85
N ILE A 175 -5.74 -15.79 -9.69
CA ILE A 175 -5.48 -14.48 -10.28
C ILE A 175 -5.82 -14.75 -11.73
N LEU A 176 -6.95 -14.21 -12.16
CA LEU A 176 -7.17 -13.96 -13.56
C LEU A 176 -5.89 -13.26 -14.03
N ARG A 177 -4.95 -14.00 -14.63
CA ARG A 177 -4.00 -13.46 -15.61
C ARG A 177 -4.83 -13.08 -16.85
N PHE A 178 -5.83 -12.24 -16.64
CA PHE A 178 -6.67 -11.59 -17.63
C PHE A 178 -6.51 -10.14 -17.30
N LEU A 179 -5.55 -9.55 -17.99
CA LEU A 179 -5.31 -8.14 -18.00
C LEU A 179 -6.59 -7.45 -18.48
N LEU A 180 -7.42 -7.00 -17.54
CA LEU A 180 -8.08 -5.72 -17.71
C LEU A 180 -7.09 -4.65 -17.22
N TRP A 181 -5.92 -4.56 -17.92
CA TRP A 181 -4.85 -3.57 -17.72
C TRP A 181 -4.16 -3.58 -16.32
N ILE A 182 -2.98 -4.17 -16.07
CA ILE A 182 -1.62 -3.60 -16.26
C ILE A 182 -0.60 -4.46 -15.46
N SER A 183 0.68 -4.40 -15.89
CA SER A 183 1.98 -4.57 -15.19
C SER A 183 2.08 -5.56 -14.02
N LEU A 184 2.72 -6.69 -14.32
CA LEU A 184 3.58 -7.38 -13.37
C LEU A 184 5.01 -7.22 -13.91
N TYR A 185 5.68 -6.11 -13.60
CA TYR A 185 7.11 -6.05 -13.27
C TYR A 185 7.44 -4.63 -12.81
N GLU A 186 8.33 -4.54 -11.83
CA GLU A 186 8.92 -3.30 -11.30
C GLU A 186 9.14 -2.27 -12.40
N THR A 187 8.42 -1.15 -12.36
CA THR A 187 8.89 0.18 -12.74
C THR A 187 7.74 1.17 -12.70
N THR A 188 7.92 2.17 -11.84
CA THR A 188 7.33 3.51 -11.90
C THR A 188 7.56 4.15 -13.28
N PHE A 189 6.75 3.82 -14.28
CA PHE A 189 6.73 4.58 -15.56
C PHE A 189 5.49 4.34 -16.44
N PHE A 190 4.28 4.20 -15.88
CA PHE A 190 3.09 4.00 -16.73
C PHE A 190 1.87 4.79 -16.22
N GLN A 191 1.92 6.12 -16.37
CA GLN A 191 0.82 6.99 -15.94
C GLN A 191 0.19 7.87 -17.03
N SER A 192 0.67 7.91 -18.29
CA SER A 192 0.23 8.99 -19.19
C SER A 192 -0.35 8.64 -20.57
N ALA A 193 -0.44 7.38 -21.04
CA ALA A 193 -0.89 7.19 -22.44
C ALA A 193 -1.46 5.82 -22.87
N MET A 194 -2.08 5.01 -22.00
CA MET A 194 -2.69 3.77 -22.49
C MET A 194 -4.17 3.96 -22.92
N PRO A 195 -4.65 3.33 -24.01
CA PRO A 195 -6.05 3.43 -24.47
C PRO A 195 -7.00 2.39 -23.83
N LYS A 196 -7.99 2.86 -23.05
CA LYS A 196 -9.04 2.00 -22.44
C LYS A 196 -9.85 1.26 -23.53
N LEU A 197 -9.74 -0.08 -23.62
CA LEU A 197 -10.56 -0.88 -24.55
C LEU A 197 -11.84 -1.39 -23.87
N SER A 198 -12.79 -0.47 -23.68
CA SER A 198 -14.19 -0.83 -23.43
C SER A 198 -14.90 -0.87 -24.77
N ILE A 199 -15.47 -2.01 -25.17
CA ILE A 199 -16.03 -2.17 -26.53
C ILE A 199 -17.22 -1.25 -26.80
N ASP A 200 -17.93 -0.82 -25.76
CA ASP A 200 -18.99 0.20 -25.83
C ASP A 200 -18.51 1.59 -26.22
N ARG A 201 -17.21 1.86 -26.17
CA ARG A 201 -16.61 3.15 -26.56
C ARG A 201 -16.11 3.19 -28.00
N LEU A 202 -16.33 2.12 -28.76
CA LEU A 202 -16.06 2.12 -30.20
C LEU A 202 -17.16 2.90 -30.91
N TYR A 203 -16.79 3.73 -31.89
CA TYR A 203 -17.76 4.56 -32.57
C TYR A 203 -18.70 3.69 -33.42
N GLY A 204 -20.01 3.90 -33.24
CA GLY A 204 -21.04 3.11 -33.92
C GLY A 204 -21.21 1.68 -33.38
N TYR A 205 -20.69 1.37 -32.19
CA TYR A 205 -20.93 0.07 -31.55
C TYR A 205 -22.38 -0.10 -31.12
N GLU A 206 -22.99 -1.19 -31.55
CA GLU A 206 -24.33 -1.61 -31.13
C GLU A 206 -24.23 -2.71 -30.08
N SER A 207 -24.89 -2.57 -28.93
CA SER A 207 -24.82 -3.58 -27.86
C SER A 207 -25.82 -4.73 -28.05
N ASN A 208 -25.37 -5.95 -27.72
CA ASN A 208 -26.22 -7.12 -27.63
C ASN A 208 -25.66 -8.11 -26.58
N PRO A 209 -26.01 -7.93 -25.29
CA PRO A 209 -25.48 -8.76 -24.20
C PRO A 209 -25.92 -10.23 -24.27
N ARG A 210 -26.90 -10.56 -25.12
CA ARG A 210 -27.43 -11.92 -25.32
C ARG A 210 -26.70 -12.70 -26.40
N LYS A 211 -25.68 -12.11 -27.02
CA LYS A 211 -24.88 -12.75 -28.08
C LYS A 211 -23.46 -12.97 -27.59
N ASP A 212 -22.83 -14.02 -28.10
CA ASP A 212 -21.40 -14.26 -27.93
C ASP A 212 -20.58 -13.06 -28.45
N VAL A 213 -19.67 -12.51 -27.63
CA VAL A 213 -18.98 -11.26 -27.97
C VAL A 213 -18.13 -11.37 -29.24
N TYR A 214 -17.52 -12.53 -29.50
CA TYR A 214 -16.69 -12.72 -30.68
C TYR A 214 -17.52 -12.76 -31.97
N GLN A 215 -18.76 -13.26 -31.89
CA GLN A 215 -19.71 -13.20 -33.00
C GLN A 215 -20.33 -11.84 -33.15
N HIS A 216 -20.58 -11.18 -32.02
CA HIS A 216 -21.18 -9.86 -31.99
C HIS A 216 -20.26 -8.81 -32.61
N LEU A 217 -18.95 -8.87 -32.30
CA LEU A 217 -17.93 -8.04 -32.94
C LEU A 217 -17.90 -8.22 -34.46
N LYS A 218 -18.09 -9.45 -34.97
CA LYS A 218 -18.17 -9.70 -36.42
C LYS A 218 -19.44 -9.17 -37.08
N SER A 219 -20.51 -8.94 -36.31
CA SER A 219 -21.75 -8.33 -36.83
C SER A 219 -21.80 -6.82 -36.72
N GLN A 220 -20.81 -6.19 -36.09
CA GLN A 220 -20.72 -4.72 -36.02
C GLN A 220 -20.52 -4.08 -37.39
N PRO A 221 -20.79 -2.77 -37.57
CA PRO A 221 -20.41 -2.05 -38.78
C PRO A 221 -18.93 -2.21 -39.12
N GLN A 222 -18.57 -2.23 -40.42
CA GLN A 222 -17.18 -2.44 -40.85
C GLN A 222 -16.20 -1.42 -40.25
N ASN A 223 -16.63 -0.17 -40.09
CA ASN A 223 -15.82 0.87 -39.46
C ASN A 223 -15.48 0.52 -38.00
N THR A 224 -16.47 0.08 -37.22
CA THR A 224 -16.31 -0.34 -35.82
C THR A 224 -15.43 -1.58 -35.70
N GLN A 225 -15.53 -2.52 -36.65
CA GLN A 225 -14.65 -3.69 -36.70
C GLN A 225 -13.19 -3.31 -36.95
N LEU A 226 -12.95 -2.36 -37.87
CA LEU A 226 -11.61 -1.86 -38.17
C LEU A 226 -11.03 -1.12 -36.95
N GLU A 227 -11.81 -0.24 -36.33
CA GLU A 227 -11.40 0.47 -35.12
C GLU A 227 -11.05 -0.48 -33.97
N PHE A 228 -11.86 -1.52 -33.75
CA PHE A 228 -11.55 -2.55 -32.76
C PHE A 228 -10.21 -3.24 -33.07
N LYS A 229 -9.97 -3.58 -34.34
CA LYS A 229 -8.74 -4.24 -34.79
C LYS A 229 -7.52 -3.34 -34.58
N GLU A 230 -7.61 -2.07 -34.94
CA GLU A 230 -6.54 -1.09 -34.73
C GLU A 230 -6.19 -0.92 -33.25
N ARG A 231 -7.20 -0.78 -32.38
CA ARG A 231 -6.97 -0.68 -30.94
C ARG A 231 -6.40 -1.98 -30.36
N TYR A 232 -6.85 -3.14 -30.85
CA TYR A 232 -6.31 -4.44 -30.46
C TYR A 232 -4.84 -4.60 -30.85
N GLU A 233 -4.47 -4.25 -32.09
CA GLU A 233 -3.06 -4.32 -32.55
C GLU A 233 -2.16 -3.38 -31.77
N LYS A 234 -2.64 -2.18 -31.43
CA LYS A 234 -1.93 -1.26 -30.55
C LYS A 234 -1.65 -1.87 -29.18
N ILE A 235 -2.66 -2.50 -28.57
CA ILE A 235 -2.51 -3.18 -27.28
C ILE A 235 -1.53 -4.34 -27.37
N VAL A 236 -1.59 -5.15 -28.43
CA VAL A 236 -0.63 -6.23 -28.66
C VAL A 236 0.80 -5.68 -28.74
N GLY A 237 1.00 -4.55 -29.43
CA GLY A 237 2.29 -3.85 -29.50
C GLY A 237 2.80 -3.40 -28.13
N GLU A 238 1.95 -2.73 -27.33
CA GLU A 238 2.28 -2.27 -25.98
C GLU A 238 2.67 -3.43 -25.04
N PHE A 239 1.98 -4.57 -25.13
CA PHE A 239 2.34 -5.77 -24.35
C PHE A 239 3.63 -6.43 -24.85
N ALA A 240 3.85 -6.44 -26.17
CA ALA A 240 5.08 -6.97 -26.75
C ALA A 240 6.32 -6.16 -26.34
N GLU A 241 6.20 -4.83 -26.19
CA GLU A 241 7.26 -3.97 -25.62
C GLU A 241 7.66 -4.38 -24.20
N GLN A 242 6.73 -4.97 -23.44
CA GLN A 242 6.94 -5.51 -22.10
C GLN A 242 7.30 -7.00 -22.11
N ALA A 243 7.64 -7.57 -23.27
CA ALA A 243 7.92 -8.99 -23.45
C ALA A 243 6.77 -9.93 -23.05
N VAL A 244 5.52 -9.45 -23.10
CA VAL A 244 4.31 -10.25 -22.84
C VAL A 244 3.57 -10.48 -24.15
N ASN A 245 3.34 -11.74 -24.50
CA ASN A 245 2.51 -12.09 -25.65
C ASN A 245 1.04 -12.13 -25.26
N VAL A 246 0.19 -11.45 -26.02
CA VAL A 246 -1.26 -11.39 -25.79
C VAL A 246 -2.03 -11.82 -27.02
N CYS A 247 -3.14 -12.51 -26.84
CA CYS A 247 -4.06 -12.85 -27.94
C CYS A 247 -5.50 -12.95 -27.46
N LEU A 248 -6.48 -12.88 -28.38
CA LEU A 248 -7.88 -13.09 -28.02
C LEU A 248 -8.10 -14.51 -27.47
N SER A 249 -8.93 -14.63 -26.43
CA SER A 249 -9.09 -15.90 -25.71
C SER A 249 -9.67 -17.04 -26.58
N ASN A 250 -10.44 -16.71 -27.61
CA ASN A 250 -10.96 -17.67 -28.60
C ASN A 250 -9.93 -18.10 -29.66
N GLN A 251 -8.79 -17.42 -29.75
CA GLN A 251 -7.70 -17.72 -30.66
C GLN A 251 -6.49 -18.33 -29.94
N ASN A 252 -6.46 -18.25 -28.61
CA ASN A 252 -5.35 -18.73 -27.80
C ASN A 252 -5.30 -20.26 -27.77
N LYS A 253 -4.26 -20.84 -28.37
CA LYS A 253 -3.96 -22.28 -28.29
C LYS A 253 -2.99 -22.63 -27.18
N ASN A 254 -2.16 -21.68 -26.74
CA ASN A 254 -1.12 -21.90 -25.74
C ASN A 254 -1.24 -20.87 -24.60
N VAL A 255 -1.97 -21.26 -23.54
CA VAL A 255 -2.25 -20.42 -22.36
C VAL A 255 -1.01 -20.21 -21.50
N GLU A 256 0.05 -21.03 -21.66
CA GLU A 256 1.30 -20.88 -20.90
C GLU A 256 2.17 -19.75 -21.46
N GLU A 257 2.19 -19.58 -22.78
CA GLU A 257 3.00 -18.56 -23.46
C GLU A 257 2.25 -17.27 -23.76
N TYR A 258 0.94 -17.35 -23.99
CA TYR A 258 0.10 -16.20 -24.36
C TYR A 258 -0.92 -15.90 -23.29
N VAL A 259 -1.03 -14.62 -22.95
CA VAL A 259 -2.11 -14.11 -22.13
C VAL A 259 -3.37 -13.92 -22.98
N SER A 260 -4.48 -14.47 -22.49
CA SER A 260 -5.78 -14.43 -23.17
C SER A 260 -6.53 -13.13 -22.88
N MET A 261 -7.06 -12.49 -23.91
CA MET A 261 -7.87 -11.28 -23.82
C MET A 261 -9.34 -11.55 -24.15
N VAL A 262 -10.25 -11.04 -23.32
CA VAL A 262 -11.70 -11.12 -23.52
C VAL A 262 -12.26 -9.71 -23.72
N PRO A 263 -12.81 -9.38 -24.90
CA PRO A 263 -13.48 -8.11 -25.11
C PRO A 263 -14.73 -8.02 -24.23
N THR A 264 -14.85 -6.96 -23.45
CA THR A 264 -15.99 -6.75 -22.55
C THR A 264 -16.47 -5.31 -22.55
N SER A 265 -17.76 -5.12 -22.23
CA SER A 265 -18.31 -3.84 -21.79
C SER A 265 -18.79 -3.99 -20.35
N ALA A 266 -18.15 -3.27 -19.43
CA ALA A 266 -18.57 -3.24 -18.03
C ALA A 266 -19.93 -2.54 -17.87
N TYR A 267 -20.24 -1.55 -18.73
CA TYR A 267 -21.47 -0.77 -18.65
C TYR A 267 -22.66 -1.49 -19.29
N LEU A 268 -22.49 -2.04 -20.49
CA LEU A 268 -23.57 -2.69 -21.25
C LEU A 268 -23.70 -4.19 -20.95
N GLY A 269 -22.64 -4.81 -20.43
CA GLY A 269 -22.60 -6.22 -20.05
C GLY A 269 -22.23 -7.17 -21.18
N ASP A 270 -21.96 -6.67 -22.38
CA ASP A 270 -21.42 -7.44 -23.51
C ASP A 270 -20.10 -8.13 -23.12
N GLY A 271 -19.96 -9.41 -23.45
CA GLY A 271 -18.74 -10.19 -23.17
C GLY A 271 -18.52 -10.63 -21.71
N ILE A 272 -19.31 -10.17 -20.74
CA ILE A 272 -19.19 -10.62 -19.35
C ILE A 272 -19.41 -12.13 -19.23
N GLY A 273 -20.40 -12.68 -19.94
CA GLY A 273 -20.61 -14.14 -19.98
C GLY A 273 -19.47 -14.90 -20.64
N ASN A 274 -18.83 -14.33 -21.69
CA ASN A 274 -17.64 -14.91 -22.31
C ASN A 274 -16.46 -14.96 -21.33
N LEU A 275 -16.27 -13.91 -20.53
CA LEU A 275 -15.24 -13.90 -19.51
C LEU A 275 -15.51 -14.96 -18.43
N MET A 276 -16.73 -15.02 -17.91
CA MET A 276 -17.12 -16.00 -16.91
C MET A 276 -16.95 -17.43 -17.43
N ALA A 277 -17.38 -17.70 -18.66
CA ALA A 277 -17.22 -19.01 -19.30
C ALA A 277 -15.74 -19.38 -19.46
N TYR A 278 -14.92 -18.41 -19.87
CA TYR A 278 -13.49 -18.59 -19.99
C TYR A 278 -12.85 -18.95 -18.63
N ILE A 279 -13.22 -18.25 -17.56
CA ILE A 279 -12.75 -18.55 -16.20
C ILE A 279 -13.08 -19.99 -15.84
N VAL A 280 -14.34 -20.41 -15.98
CA VAL A 280 -14.73 -21.79 -15.68
C VAL A 280 -13.87 -22.79 -16.45
N ALA A 281 -13.69 -22.59 -17.75
CA ALA A 281 -12.91 -23.50 -18.58
C ALA A 281 -11.44 -23.60 -18.14
N THR A 282 -10.78 -22.47 -17.91
CA THR A 282 -9.35 -22.44 -17.56
C THR A 282 -9.10 -22.96 -16.15
N THR A 283 -9.94 -22.57 -15.19
CA THR A 283 -9.81 -23.01 -13.79
C THR A 283 -9.97 -24.51 -13.63
N GLN A 284 -10.97 -25.10 -14.28
CA GLN A 284 -11.20 -26.54 -14.21
C GLN A 284 -10.17 -27.35 -15.01
N LYS A 285 -9.58 -26.79 -16.07
CA LYS A 285 -8.59 -27.48 -16.90
C LYS A 285 -7.17 -27.42 -16.34
N TYR A 286 -6.73 -26.24 -15.92
CA TYR A 286 -5.33 -25.97 -15.55
C TYR A 286 -5.12 -25.83 -14.03
N HIS A 287 -6.18 -25.61 -13.25
CA HIS A 287 -6.08 -25.31 -11.82
C HIS A 287 -6.91 -26.24 -10.93
N ALA A 288 -7.40 -27.36 -11.45
CA ALA A 288 -8.19 -28.33 -10.69
C ALA A 288 -7.48 -28.82 -9.43
N GLU A 289 -6.17 -29.10 -9.49
CA GLU A 289 -5.39 -29.53 -8.33
C GLU A 289 -5.31 -28.45 -7.24
N LYS A 290 -5.12 -27.18 -7.63
CA LYS A 290 -5.07 -26.05 -6.69
C LYS A 290 -6.44 -25.68 -6.12
N LEU A 291 -7.51 -26.00 -6.86
CA LEU A 291 -8.91 -25.79 -6.47
C LEU A 291 -9.50 -27.00 -5.75
N SER A 292 -8.75 -28.09 -5.59
CA SER A 292 -9.17 -29.21 -4.76
C SER A 292 -9.37 -28.72 -3.33
N PHE A 293 -10.52 -29.06 -2.75
CA PHE A 293 -10.88 -28.61 -1.41
C PHE A 293 -10.00 -29.29 -0.36
N CYS A 294 -9.46 -28.50 0.57
CA CYS A 294 -8.71 -28.96 1.73
C CYS A 294 -9.53 -28.80 3.02
N GLU A 295 -9.45 -29.76 3.93
CA GLU A 295 -10.10 -29.66 5.25
C GLU A 295 -9.34 -28.74 6.23
N GLU A 296 -8.03 -28.59 6.05
CA GLU A 296 -7.22 -27.67 6.83
C GLU A 296 -7.70 -26.22 6.60
N LEU A 297 -7.84 -25.47 7.69
CA LEU A 297 -8.31 -24.09 7.64
C LEU A 297 -7.28 -23.20 6.94
N ASP A 298 -7.76 -22.43 5.98
CA ASP A 298 -6.99 -21.35 5.35
C ASP A 298 -7.89 -20.12 5.32
N ALA A 299 -7.67 -19.20 6.25
CA ALA A 299 -8.50 -18.03 6.46
C ALA A 299 -7.65 -16.79 6.74
N THR A 300 -8.08 -15.63 6.24
CA THR A 300 -7.38 -14.35 6.42
C THR A 300 -8.37 -13.26 6.79
N VAL A 301 -8.03 -12.45 7.79
CA VAL A 301 -8.83 -11.29 8.19
C VAL A 301 -8.67 -10.20 7.13
N MET A 302 -9.75 -9.76 6.51
CA MET A 302 -9.75 -8.67 5.53
C MET A 302 -9.81 -7.31 6.19
N GLU A 303 -10.79 -7.12 7.07
CA GLU A 303 -11.16 -5.81 7.62
C GLU A 303 -11.83 -6.00 8.98
N VAL A 304 -11.69 -5.00 9.84
CA VAL A 304 -12.34 -4.94 11.16
C VAL A 304 -13.35 -3.80 11.13
N LYS A 305 -14.61 -4.10 11.44
CA LYS A 305 -15.73 -3.15 11.34
C LYS A 305 -16.59 -3.15 12.58
N SER A 306 -16.90 -1.96 13.08
CA SER A 306 -17.92 -1.76 14.10
C SER A 306 -19.29 -1.59 13.43
N ILE A 307 -20.23 -2.48 13.72
CA ILE A 307 -21.58 -2.45 13.19
C ILE A 307 -22.57 -2.15 14.32
N PRO A 308 -23.45 -1.13 14.18
CA PRO A 308 -24.49 -0.85 15.15
C PRO A 308 -25.35 -2.09 15.44
N GLY A 309 -25.49 -2.46 16.71
CA GLY A 309 -26.26 -3.62 17.15
C GLY A 309 -25.47 -4.93 17.25
N LEU A 310 -24.43 -5.12 16.43
CA LEU A 310 -23.58 -6.32 16.48
C LEU A 310 -22.26 -6.07 17.22
N GLY A 311 -21.83 -4.82 17.37
CA GLY A 311 -20.52 -4.47 17.92
C GLY A 311 -19.42 -4.67 16.88
N THR A 312 -18.20 -4.96 17.34
CA THR A 312 -17.07 -5.17 16.43
C THR A 312 -17.10 -6.55 15.81
N THR A 313 -17.04 -6.57 14.48
CA THR A 313 -17.00 -7.76 13.63
C THR A 313 -15.74 -7.74 12.79
N ILE A 314 -15.30 -8.92 12.37
CA ILE A 314 -14.22 -9.05 11.38
C ILE A 314 -14.76 -9.67 10.11
N ASP A 315 -14.33 -9.13 8.97
CA ASP A 315 -14.56 -9.70 7.66
C ASP A 315 -13.40 -10.66 7.35
N VAL A 316 -13.69 -11.90 7.01
CA VAL A 316 -12.71 -12.98 6.84
C VAL A 316 -12.92 -13.63 5.47
N ILE A 317 -11.83 -13.83 4.72
CA ILE A 317 -11.83 -14.70 3.54
C ILE A 317 -11.46 -16.09 4.00
N LEU A 318 -12.41 -17.01 3.90
CA LEU A 318 -12.18 -18.43 4.09
C LEU A 318 -11.87 -19.03 2.72
N VAL A 319 -10.66 -19.53 2.50
CA VAL A 319 -10.25 -20.17 1.25
C VAL A 319 -10.48 -21.68 1.34
N ASN A 320 -9.98 -22.33 2.40
CA ASN A 320 -10.12 -23.76 2.67
C ASN A 320 -10.57 -24.03 4.11
N GLY A 321 -10.98 -25.26 4.36
CA GLY A 321 -11.48 -25.69 5.65
C GLY A 321 -12.89 -25.21 5.94
N ARG A 322 -13.23 -25.21 7.22
CA ARG A 322 -14.56 -24.89 7.73
C ARG A 322 -14.46 -24.06 8.99
N LEU A 323 -15.40 -23.13 9.13
CA LEU A 323 -15.62 -22.36 10.35
C LEU A 323 -16.97 -22.76 10.94
N ARG A 324 -17.01 -22.98 12.25
CA ARG A 324 -18.23 -23.30 12.99
C ARG A 324 -18.44 -22.32 14.12
N VAL A 325 -19.71 -22.07 14.42
CA VAL A 325 -20.08 -21.35 15.64
C VAL A 325 -19.61 -22.16 16.86
N GLY A 326 -18.89 -21.49 17.76
CA GLY A 326 -18.25 -22.12 18.92
C GLY A 326 -16.77 -22.46 18.73
N ASP A 327 -16.23 -22.43 17.51
CA ASP A 327 -14.79 -22.63 17.30
C ASP A 327 -13.99 -21.54 18.02
N ILE A 328 -12.87 -21.93 18.64
CA ILE A 328 -11.95 -21.00 19.29
C ILE A 328 -10.98 -20.48 18.23
N ILE A 329 -11.11 -19.20 17.89
CA ILE A 329 -10.20 -18.54 16.95
C ILE A 329 -9.07 -17.85 17.68
N VAL A 330 -7.89 -17.88 17.05
CA VAL A 330 -6.70 -17.12 17.47
C VAL A 330 -6.32 -16.20 16.32
N ILE A 331 -6.31 -14.90 16.59
CA ILE A 331 -5.97 -13.85 15.63
C ILE A 331 -4.96 -12.90 16.25
N THR A 332 -4.17 -12.24 15.41
CA THR A 332 -3.24 -11.21 15.85
C THR A 332 -3.97 -9.90 16.12
N GLY A 333 -3.74 -9.30 17.29
CA GLY A 333 -4.16 -7.93 17.60
C GLY A 333 -2.99 -6.97 17.80
N THR A 334 -3.28 -5.68 17.97
CA THR A 334 -2.26 -4.63 18.19
C THR A 334 -1.44 -4.84 19.47
N ASP A 335 -2.08 -5.41 20.50
CA ASP A 335 -1.52 -5.56 21.85
C ASP A 335 -1.08 -7.01 22.13
N GLY A 336 -1.09 -7.88 21.11
CA GLY A 336 -0.80 -9.30 21.23
C GLY A 336 -1.90 -10.20 20.64
N ALA A 337 -1.77 -11.50 20.83
CA ALA A 337 -2.72 -12.47 20.29
C ALA A 337 -4.08 -12.43 21.00
N ILE A 338 -5.16 -12.38 20.22
CA ILE A 338 -6.54 -12.41 20.70
C ILE A 338 -7.10 -13.82 20.51
N MET A 339 -7.60 -14.41 21.59
CA MET A 339 -8.28 -15.70 21.57
C MET A 339 -9.74 -15.51 22.00
N THR A 340 -10.67 -15.90 21.13
CA THR A 340 -12.11 -15.79 21.40
C THR A 340 -12.89 -16.89 20.69
N PRO A 341 -13.96 -17.43 21.29
CA PRO A 341 -14.89 -18.29 20.57
C PRO A 341 -15.74 -17.48 19.58
N ILE A 342 -16.05 -18.07 18.43
CA ILE A 342 -17.00 -17.53 17.46
C ILE A 342 -18.41 -17.59 18.04
N ARG A 343 -19.10 -16.45 18.08
CA ARG A 343 -20.51 -16.41 18.48
C ARG A 343 -21.45 -16.65 17.32
N GLU A 344 -21.13 -16.09 16.17
CA GLU A 344 -22.00 -16.15 15.00
C GLU A 344 -21.20 -15.96 13.70
N LEU A 345 -21.66 -16.62 12.64
CA LEU A 345 -21.14 -16.48 11.28
C LEU A 345 -22.23 -15.86 10.41
N LEU A 346 -21.90 -14.72 9.80
CA LEU A 346 -22.81 -13.92 8.99
C LEU A 346 -22.30 -13.88 7.55
N MET A 347 -23.22 -14.04 6.59
CA MET A 347 -22.89 -13.89 5.17
C MET A 347 -23.94 -13.03 4.45
N PRO A 348 -23.52 -12.24 3.45
CA PRO A 348 -24.47 -11.54 2.61
C PRO A 348 -25.27 -12.54 1.78
N GLN A 349 -26.46 -12.14 1.33
CA GLN A 349 -27.20 -12.92 0.34
C GLN A 349 -26.36 -13.10 -0.95
N PRO A 350 -26.53 -14.20 -1.70
CA PRO A 350 -25.81 -14.42 -2.96
C PRO A 350 -25.92 -13.22 -3.89
N LEU A 351 -24.85 -12.94 -4.65
CA LEU A 351 -24.71 -11.77 -5.55
C LEU A 351 -24.65 -10.40 -4.86
N LYS A 352 -24.84 -10.34 -3.54
CA LYS A 352 -24.57 -9.12 -2.77
C LYS A 352 -23.16 -9.14 -2.20
N GLU A 353 -22.68 -7.94 -1.93
CA GLU A 353 -21.32 -7.72 -1.46
C GLU A 353 -21.29 -7.53 0.07
N LEU A 354 -20.22 -8.00 0.70
CA LEU A 354 -20.03 -7.95 2.15
C LEU A 354 -20.05 -6.53 2.75
N ARG A 355 -19.66 -5.52 1.95
CA ARG A 355 -19.58 -4.10 2.34
C ARG A 355 -20.94 -3.42 2.47
N VAL A 356 -21.94 -3.87 1.72
CA VAL A 356 -23.25 -3.20 1.67
C VAL A 356 -24.10 -3.63 2.86
N LYS A 357 -24.63 -2.66 3.61
CA LYS A 357 -25.58 -2.91 4.71
C LYS A 357 -26.81 -3.63 4.15
N ASN A 358 -26.90 -4.92 4.43
CA ASN A 358 -27.99 -5.79 4.03
C ASN A 358 -28.36 -6.68 5.21
N ASP A 359 -29.54 -7.28 5.14
CA ASP A 359 -29.89 -8.38 6.03
C ASP A 359 -28.91 -9.53 5.78
N TYR A 360 -28.23 -9.95 6.86
CA TYR A 360 -27.28 -11.04 6.83
C TYR A 360 -27.99 -12.38 7.02
N GLY A 361 -27.54 -13.39 6.29
CA GLY A 361 -27.86 -14.78 6.61
C GLY A 361 -27.02 -15.24 7.78
N HIS A 362 -27.65 -15.94 8.72
CA HIS A 362 -27.00 -16.49 9.91
C HIS A 362 -26.68 -17.98 9.67
N TYR A 363 -25.41 -18.36 9.88
CA TYR A 363 -24.91 -19.70 9.58
C TYR A 363 -24.28 -20.36 10.81
N LYS A 364 -24.52 -21.65 10.99
CA LYS A 364 -23.88 -22.45 12.04
C LYS A 364 -22.50 -22.95 11.64
N GLU A 365 -22.32 -23.23 10.35
CA GLU A 365 -21.08 -23.72 9.75
C GLU A 365 -20.96 -23.12 8.36
N VAL A 366 -19.76 -22.68 8.00
CA VAL A 366 -19.42 -22.20 6.66
C VAL A 366 -18.23 -22.98 6.12
N ARG A 367 -18.32 -23.39 4.85
CA ARG A 367 -17.28 -24.15 4.13
C ARG A 367 -16.64 -23.26 3.07
N GLY A 368 -15.30 -23.26 3.01
CA GLY A 368 -14.55 -22.49 2.01
C GLY A 368 -14.82 -22.92 0.55
N ALA A 369 -14.66 -22.06 -0.45
CA ALA A 369 -14.17 -20.68 -0.36
C ALA A 369 -15.32 -19.66 -0.27
N GLN A 370 -15.37 -18.84 0.79
CA GLN A 370 -16.44 -17.86 1.05
C GLN A 370 -15.91 -16.63 1.81
N GLY A 371 -16.54 -15.47 1.60
CA GLY A 371 -16.35 -14.29 2.45
C GLY A 371 -17.33 -14.32 3.61
N VAL A 372 -16.82 -14.34 4.83
CA VAL A 372 -17.61 -14.55 6.05
C VAL A 372 -17.37 -13.40 7.01
N LYS A 373 -18.44 -12.82 7.54
CA LYS A 373 -18.36 -11.88 8.66
C LYS A 373 -18.46 -12.67 9.96
N VAL A 374 -17.43 -12.59 10.79
CA VAL A 374 -17.33 -13.31 12.04
C VAL A 374 -17.63 -12.36 13.20
N LEU A 375 -18.56 -12.78 14.06
CA LEU A 375 -18.89 -12.08 15.29
C LEU A 375 -18.25 -12.80 16.49
N ALA A 376 -17.38 -12.11 17.21
CA ALA A 376 -16.76 -12.61 18.42
C ALA A 376 -16.53 -11.49 19.45
N LYS A 377 -16.01 -11.84 20.63
CA LYS A 377 -15.83 -10.93 21.78
C LYS A 377 -14.38 -10.38 21.73
N GLY A 378 -14.17 -9.09 21.97
CA GLY A 378 -12.81 -8.50 22.05
C GLY A 378 -12.09 -8.35 20.70
N LEU A 379 -12.82 -8.14 19.61
CA LEU A 379 -12.26 -7.98 18.27
C LEU A 379 -11.83 -6.53 17.95
N GLU A 380 -11.95 -5.56 18.88
CA GLU A 380 -11.66 -4.15 18.60
C GLU A 380 -10.21 -3.90 18.15
N LYS A 381 -9.28 -4.69 18.68
CA LYS A 381 -7.84 -4.55 18.44
C LYS A 381 -7.30 -5.54 17.41
N ALA A 382 -8.18 -6.28 16.72
CA ALA A 382 -7.76 -7.25 15.71
C ALA A 382 -7.06 -6.54 14.53
N LEU A 383 -6.02 -7.18 13.99
CA LEU A 383 -5.29 -6.65 12.84
C LEU A 383 -5.77 -7.30 11.55
N ALA A 384 -6.05 -6.46 10.57
CA ALA A 384 -6.48 -6.88 9.25
C ALA A 384 -5.26 -7.21 8.37
N GLY A 385 -5.39 -8.25 7.55
CA GLY A 385 -4.35 -8.76 6.67
C GLY A 385 -3.65 -10.03 7.18
N LEU A 386 -3.78 -10.34 8.46
CA LEU A 386 -3.13 -11.50 9.07
C LEU A 386 -4.04 -12.74 9.08
N PRO A 387 -3.47 -13.96 9.12
CA PRO A 387 -4.25 -15.19 9.07
C PRO A 387 -5.10 -15.36 10.34
N LEU A 388 -6.23 -16.04 10.16
CA LEU A 388 -7.08 -16.49 11.25
C LEU A 388 -6.84 -17.99 11.47
N MET A 389 -6.52 -18.36 12.71
CA MET A 389 -6.25 -19.74 13.09
C MET A 389 -7.36 -20.28 14.00
N ILE A 390 -7.58 -21.59 14.00
CA ILE A 390 -8.51 -22.27 14.92
C ILE A 390 -7.71 -23.19 15.83
N ALA A 391 -7.98 -23.09 17.13
CA ALA A 391 -7.52 -24.06 18.11
C ALA A 391 -8.56 -25.18 18.25
N HIS A 392 -8.18 -26.41 17.90
CA HIS A 392 -9.06 -27.57 18.08
C HIS A 392 -8.94 -28.20 19.47
N LYS A 393 -7.83 -27.93 20.15
CA LYS A 393 -7.52 -28.41 21.50
C LYS A 393 -6.93 -27.29 22.34
N GLU A 394 -7.05 -27.42 23.65
CA GLU A 394 -6.55 -26.42 24.60
C GLU A 394 -5.02 -26.28 24.55
N ASP A 395 -4.29 -27.38 24.34
CA ASP A 395 -2.82 -27.37 24.20
C ASP A 395 -2.32 -26.65 22.94
N GLU A 396 -3.19 -26.46 21.94
CA GLU A 396 -2.87 -25.74 20.70
C GLU A 396 -2.92 -24.21 20.89
N ILE A 397 -3.64 -23.71 21.91
CA ILE A 397 -3.89 -22.28 22.09
C ILE A 397 -2.59 -21.50 22.32
N ASP A 398 -1.73 -21.97 23.21
CA ASP A 398 -0.50 -21.25 23.57
C ASP A 398 0.48 -21.21 22.39
N PHE A 399 0.58 -22.31 21.64
CA PHE A 399 1.36 -22.36 20.41
C PHE A 399 0.85 -21.37 19.36
N LEU A 400 -0.47 -21.33 19.13
CA LEU A 400 -1.07 -20.43 18.14
C LEU A 400 -0.96 -18.96 18.53
N LYS A 401 -0.97 -18.63 19.82
CA LYS A 401 -0.71 -17.27 20.30
C LYS A 401 0.71 -16.81 19.98
N LEU A 402 1.71 -17.66 20.26
CA LEU A 402 3.10 -17.38 19.93
C LEU A 402 3.28 -17.20 18.42
N GLU A 403 2.63 -18.02 17.59
CA GLU A 403 2.68 -17.86 16.14
C GLU A 403 2.03 -16.54 15.68
N ALA A 404 0.90 -16.15 16.27
CA ALA A 404 0.24 -14.87 15.98
C ALA A 404 1.11 -13.66 16.32
N GLU A 405 1.86 -13.71 17.43
CA GLU A 405 2.81 -12.66 17.85
C GLU A 405 4.07 -12.64 16.97
N ALA A 406 4.57 -13.82 16.57
CA ALA A 406 5.66 -13.92 15.62
C ALA A 406 5.28 -13.32 14.26
N GLN A 407 4.05 -13.55 13.79
CA GLN A 407 3.53 -12.94 12.56
C GLN A 407 3.47 -11.41 12.64
N LEU A 408 3.02 -10.87 13.78
CA LEU A 408 3.04 -9.42 14.01
C LEU A 408 4.45 -8.86 13.91
N SER A 409 5.40 -9.50 14.59
CA SER A 409 6.80 -9.08 14.62
C SER A 409 7.41 -9.07 13.22
N ARG A 410 7.15 -10.11 12.42
CA ARG A 410 7.58 -10.19 11.01
C ARG A 410 6.97 -9.06 10.17
N ALA A 411 5.68 -8.80 10.34
CA ALA A 411 4.98 -7.73 9.61
C ALA A 411 5.46 -6.32 9.99
N LEU A 412 5.92 -6.11 11.23
CA LEU A 412 6.45 -4.82 11.68
C LEU A 412 7.94 -4.64 11.33
N MET A 413 8.72 -5.72 11.23
CA MET A 413 10.13 -5.67 10.85
C MET A 413 10.37 -5.15 9.42
N SER A 414 9.38 -5.29 8.53
CA SER A 414 9.45 -4.72 7.18
C SER A 414 9.43 -3.18 7.20
N ILE A 415 8.97 -2.55 8.29
CA ILE A 415 8.80 -1.10 8.41
C ILE A 415 10.10 -0.46 8.93
N LYS A 416 10.82 0.22 8.04
CA LYS A 416 12.04 0.98 8.40
C LYS A 416 11.68 2.18 9.28
N ARG A 417 12.10 2.14 10.55
CA ARG A 417 11.96 3.29 11.47
C ARG A 417 13.10 4.28 11.27
N LYS A 418 12.77 5.56 11.31
CA LYS A 418 13.74 6.68 11.34
C LYS A 418 13.48 7.53 12.58
N ALA A 419 14.51 8.24 13.05
CA ALA A 419 14.42 9.11 14.23
C ALA A 419 13.52 10.34 14.00
N GLU A 420 13.43 10.82 12.76
CA GLU A 420 12.53 11.89 12.33
C GLU A 420 11.53 11.34 11.30
N GLY A 421 10.26 11.74 11.43
CA GLY A 421 9.22 11.26 10.53
C GLY A 421 7.83 11.81 10.85
N VAL A 422 6.85 11.17 10.22
CA VAL A 422 5.41 11.44 10.39
C VAL A 422 4.79 10.35 11.25
N TYR A 423 3.72 10.66 11.97
CA TYR A 423 2.91 9.62 12.60
C TYR A 423 1.77 9.25 11.67
N VAL A 424 1.71 7.97 11.28
CA VAL A 424 0.68 7.47 10.37
C VAL A 424 -0.25 6.53 11.14
N GLN A 425 -1.55 6.80 11.03
CA GLN A 425 -2.60 5.91 11.54
C GLN A 425 -3.47 5.45 10.38
N ALA A 426 -3.60 4.14 10.21
CA ALA A 426 -4.39 3.51 9.16
C ALA A 426 -5.31 2.43 9.74
N SER A 427 -6.39 2.12 9.02
CA SER A 427 -7.39 1.12 9.44
C SER A 427 -6.98 -0.32 9.18
N THR A 428 -6.06 -0.58 8.26
CA THR A 428 -5.55 -1.92 7.94
C THR A 428 -4.04 -1.88 7.66
N LEU A 429 -3.39 -3.04 7.75
CA LEU A 429 -1.97 -3.15 7.40
C LEU A 429 -1.70 -2.75 5.94
N GLY A 430 -2.59 -3.08 5.01
CA GLY A 430 -2.42 -2.71 3.59
C GLY A 430 -2.54 -1.21 3.33
N SER A 431 -3.41 -0.50 4.06
CA SER A 431 -3.44 0.97 4.01
C SER A 431 -2.19 1.58 4.64
N LEU A 432 -1.66 0.95 5.71
CA LEU A 432 -0.44 1.39 6.37
C LEU A 432 0.76 1.25 5.43
N GLU A 433 0.93 0.09 4.80
CA GLU A 433 1.99 -0.18 3.82
C GLU A 433 1.89 0.77 2.62
N ALA A 434 0.70 0.97 2.07
CA ALA A 434 0.48 1.90 0.97
C ALA A 434 0.83 3.35 1.32
N LEU A 435 0.57 3.75 2.57
CA LEU A 435 1.03 5.05 3.05
C LEU A 435 2.55 5.05 3.23
N LEU A 436 3.16 3.98 3.74
CA LEU A 436 4.61 3.92 3.95
C LEU A 436 5.43 3.90 2.66
N GLU A 437 4.87 3.40 1.54
CA GLU A 437 5.49 3.51 0.22
C GLU A 437 5.63 4.97 -0.25
N LEU A 438 4.77 5.86 0.23
CA LEU A 438 4.89 7.29 -0.06
C LEU A 438 6.03 7.88 0.77
N GLU A 439 6.97 8.57 0.11
CA GLU A 439 8.11 9.18 0.78
C GLU A 439 7.71 10.42 1.61
N TRP A 440 7.30 10.19 2.85
CA TRP A 440 7.00 11.26 3.81
C TRP A 440 8.26 11.84 4.44
N VAL A 441 9.03 12.63 3.68
CA VAL A 441 10.17 13.37 4.24
C VAL A 441 9.70 14.73 4.76
N SER A 442 9.73 14.89 6.09
CA SER A 442 9.59 16.19 6.76
C SER A 442 10.97 16.70 7.19
N PRO A 443 11.39 17.90 6.77
CA PRO A 443 12.64 18.53 7.22
C PRO A 443 12.54 19.21 8.61
N ILE A 444 11.41 19.03 9.33
CA ILE A 444 11.11 19.76 10.58
C ILE A 444 10.55 18.78 11.61
N SER A 445 10.97 18.93 12.87
CA SER A 445 10.60 18.17 14.08
C SER A 445 9.13 18.27 14.51
N ILE A 446 8.25 18.75 13.64
CA ILE A 446 6.80 18.83 13.90
C ILE A 446 6.21 17.58 13.29
N LEU A 447 5.91 16.57 14.12
CA LEU A 447 5.26 15.32 13.72
C LEU A 447 3.85 15.63 13.17
N PRO A 448 3.61 15.54 11.86
CA PRO A 448 2.27 15.65 11.30
C PRO A 448 1.56 14.32 11.51
N LEU A 449 0.34 14.36 12.03
CA LEU A 449 -0.49 13.16 12.20
C LEU A 449 -1.28 12.94 10.92
N LEU A 450 -0.95 11.89 10.16
CA LEU A 450 -1.66 11.48 8.96
C LEU A 450 -2.61 10.34 9.32
N LYS A 451 -3.91 10.58 9.18
CA LYS A 451 -4.95 9.60 9.50
C LYS A 451 -5.75 9.23 8.26
N CYS A 452 -5.65 7.96 7.85
CA CYS A 452 -6.44 7.38 6.78
C CYS A 452 -7.67 6.66 7.31
N GLN A 453 -8.85 7.13 6.87
CA GLN A 453 -10.17 6.49 6.91
C GLN A 453 -10.83 6.10 8.26
N HIS A 454 -12.15 6.34 8.30
CA HIS A 454 -13.21 5.80 9.17
C HIS A 454 -13.13 5.96 10.70
N TRP A 455 -12.03 6.45 11.26
CA TRP A 455 -11.97 6.76 12.68
C TRP A 455 -12.16 8.25 12.90
N SER A 456 -13.32 8.65 13.42
CA SER A 456 -13.51 10.00 13.96
C SER A 456 -12.38 10.33 14.93
N ILE A 457 -11.74 11.47 14.76
CA ILE A 457 -10.79 11.97 15.76
C ILE A 457 -11.60 12.28 17.02
N GLU A 458 -11.23 11.67 18.14
CA GLU A 458 -11.82 12.03 19.42
C GLU A 458 -11.56 13.50 19.69
N ARG A 459 -12.55 14.22 20.25
CA ARG A 459 -12.42 15.66 20.47
C ARG A 459 -11.22 15.99 21.35
N ASP A 460 -10.93 15.16 22.33
CA ASP A 460 -9.81 15.35 23.26
C ASP A 460 -8.47 15.25 22.53
N ALA A 461 -8.34 14.33 21.56
CA ALA A 461 -7.14 14.21 20.72
C ALA A 461 -6.96 15.44 19.81
N GLN A 462 -8.06 15.99 19.26
CA GLN A 462 -7.99 17.21 18.45
C GLN A 462 -7.55 18.42 19.28
N LEU A 463 -8.13 18.59 20.47
CA LEU A 463 -7.78 19.67 21.38
C LEU A 463 -6.31 19.59 21.81
N PHE A 464 -5.82 18.39 22.12
CA PHE A 464 -4.43 18.16 22.47
C PHE A 464 -3.49 18.48 21.30
N ALA A 465 -3.82 18.04 20.09
CA ALA A 465 -3.03 18.33 18.91
C ALA A 465 -2.95 19.84 18.62
N ASP A 466 -4.06 20.57 18.79
CA ASP A 466 -4.08 22.02 18.62
C ASP A 466 -3.22 22.74 19.68
N GLN A 467 -3.20 22.24 20.92
CA GLN A 467 -2.35 22.76 22.01
C GLN A 467 -0.86 22.56 21.73
N GLU A 468 -0.48 21.36 21.29
CA GLU A 468 0.91 21.00 20.98
C GLU A 468 1.35 21.48 19.58
N LYS A 469 0.50 22.20 18.85
CA LYS A 469 0.73 22.68 17.47
C LYS A 469 1.02 21.55 16.49
N VAL A 470 0.46 20.38 16.74
CA VAL A 470 0.52 19.20 15.87
C VAL A 470 -0.60 19.32 14.82
N LYS A 471 -0.22 19.40 13.54
CA LYS A 471 -1.19 19.46 12.45
C LYS A 471 -1.70 18.04 12.14
N ILE A 472 -3.01 17.84 12.26
CA ILE A 472 -3.67 16.60 11.86
C ILE A 472 -4.20 16.74 10.41
N PHE A 473 -3.89 15.74 9.58
CA PHE A 473 -4.45 15.57 8.25
C PHE A 473 -5.41 14.39 8.25
N GLN A 474 -6.65 14.63 7.84
CA GLN A 474 -7.67 13.61 7.68
C GLN A 474 -8.24 13.69 6.26
N ALA A 475 -8.26 12.55 5.56
CA ALA A 475 -9.02 12.39 4.34
C ALA A 475 -9.46 10.94 4.17
N ASP A 476 -10.48 10.75 3.36
CA ASP A 476 -10.97 9.42 2.98
C ASP A 476 -10.21 8.83 1.80
N ILE A 477 -9.42 9.64 1.09
CA ILE A 477 -8.64 9.25 -0.10
C ILE A 477 -7.16 9.57 0.15
N ILE A 478 -6.28 8.59 -0.09
CA ILE A 478 -4.83 8.68 0.19
C ILE A 478 -4.19 9.90 -0.52
N TYR A 479 -4.48 10.12 -1.82
CA TYR A 479 -3.96 11.29 -2.56
C TYR A 479 -4.30 12.64 -1.94
N HIS A 480 -5.48 12.78 -1.33
CA HIS A 480 -5.85 14.04 -0.68
C HIS A 480 -5.00 14.29 0.57
N LEU A 481 -4.59 13.24 1.29
CA LEU A 481 -3.64 13.37 2.39
C LEU A 481 -2.28 13.79 1.88
N GLU A 482 -1.79 13.16 0.82
CA GLU A 482 -0.52 13.50 0.18
C GLU A 482 -0.51 14.95 -0.31
N ASP A 483 -1.51 15.36 -1.08
CA ASP A 483 -1.65 16.72 -1.60
C ASP A 483 -1.68 17.76 -0.47
N ASN A 484 -2.47 17.51 0.58
CA ASN A 484 -2.60 18.42 1.71
C ASN A 484 -1.30 18.51 2.51
N PHE A 485 -0.60 17.40 2.67
CA PHE A 485 0.69 17.34 3.33
C PHE A 485 1.78 18.06 2.54
N LEU A 486 1.86 17.82 1.23
CA LEU A 486 2.82 18.48 0.34
C LEU A 486 2.62 20.00 0.34
N LYS A 487 1.37 20.46 0.28
CA LYS A 487 1.02 21.88 0.41
C LYS A 487 1.50 22.46 1.74
N TYR A 488 1.21 21.78 2.85
CA TYR A 488 1.64 22.24 4.17
C TYR A 488 3.17 22.29 4.31
N ARG A 489 3.88 21.31 3.75
CA ARG A 489 5.35 21.29 3.73
C ARG A 489 5.92 22.48 2.98
N GLU A 490 5.36 22.81 1.82
CA GLU A 490 5.77 23.98 1.04
C GLU A 490 5.45 25.29 1.78
N GLU A 491 4.30 25.39 2.45
CA GLU A 491 3.97 26.56 3.29
C GLU A 491 4.97 26.75 4.43
N LEU A 492 5.33 25.69 5.15
CA LEU A 492 6.35 25.74 6.21
C LEU A 492 7.73 26.14 5.66
N ARG A 493 8.13 25.57 4.52
CA ARG A 493 9.40 25.92 3.85
C ARG A 493 9.45 27.40 3.47
N LEU A 494 8.36 27.93 2.92
CA LEU A 494 8.23 29.35 2.57
C LEU A 494 8.23 30.24 3.81
N LYS A 495 7.57 29.83 4.89
CA LYS A 495 7.57 30.57 6.16
C LYS A 495 8.96 30.65 6.77
N ALA A 496 9.66 29.53 6.89
CA ALA A 496 11.04 29.48 7.37
C ALA A 496 11.99 30.31 6.49
N ARG A 497 11.80 30.29 5.16
CA ARG A 497 12.57 31.12 4.23
C ARG A 497 12.34 32.62 4.45
N ARG A 498 11.09 33.04 4.69
CA ARG A 498 10.75 34.45 4.98
C ARG A 498 11.29 34.89 6.33
N GLU A 499 11.16 34.04 7.35
CA GLU A 499 11.70 34.31 8.68
C GLU A 499 13.22 34.45 8.62
N ASN A 500 13.93 33.64 7.85
CA ASN A 500 15.39 33.72 7.73
C ASN A 500 15.89 34.69 6.65
N GLU A 501 15.01 35.38 5.91
CA GLU A 501 15.41 36.25 4.81
C GLU A 501 16.30 37.41 5.27
N HIS A 502 16.10 37.89 6.50
CA HIS A 502 16.88 38.99 7.08
C HIS A 502 18.28 38.54 7.55
N LEU A 503 18.50 37.25 7.78
CA LEU A 503 19.82 36.68 8.14
C LEU A 503 20.67 36.37 6.91
N ALA A 504 20.04 36.19 5.75
CA ALA A 504 20.72 35.85 4.52
C ALA A 504 21.52 37.04 3.97
N ILE A 505 22.85 36.99 4.15
CA ILE A 505 23.78 37.93 3.54
C ILE A 505 24.08 37.45 2.13
N PHE A 506 23.61 38.20 1.14
CA PHE A 506 23.95 37.92 -0.25
C PHE A 506 25.31 38.53 -0.60
N PRO A 507 26.16 37.82 -1.36
CA PRO A 507 27.44 38.36 -1.77
C PRO A 507 27.22 39.60 -2.63
N CYS A 508 27.94 40.66 -2.32
CA CYS A 508 27.92 41.89 -3.09
C CYS A 508 29.34 42.46 -3.25
N LYS A 509 29.60 43.07 -4.39
CA LYS A 509 30.86 43.78 -4.67
C LYS A 509 30.54 45.25 -4.85
N LEU A 510 31.16 46.09 -4.04
CA LEU A 510 30.94 47.53 -4.04
C LEU A 510 32.18 48.25 -4.54
N ARG A 511 31.98 49.31 -5.31
CA ARG A 511 33.02 50.27 -5.65
C ARG A 511 32.68 51.62 -5.03
N ILE A 512 33.59 52.15 -4.21
CA ILE A 512 33.44 53.47 -3.60
C ILE A 512 33.64 54.54 -4.69
N LEU A 513 32.75 55.53 -4.74
CA LEU A 513 32.88 56.70 -5.59
C LEU A 513 33.83 57.71 -4.92
N PRO A 514 35.05 57.95 -5.45
CA PRO A 514 36.11 58.67 -4.73
C PRO A 514 35.77 60.10 -4.31
N GLN A 515 34.88 60.77 -5.06
CA GLN A 515 34.46 62.16 -4.79
C GLN A 515 33.19 62.26 -3.91
N HIS A 516 32.61 61.13 -3.49
CA HIS A 516 31.33 61.06 -2.79
C HIS A 516 31.48 60.43 -1.40
N VAL A 517 32.53 60.79 -0.66
CA VAL A 517 32.70 60.42 0.75
C VAL A 517 32.23 61.58 1.62
N PHE A 518 31.06 61.43 2.24
CA PHE A 518 30.42 62.49 3.03
C PHE A 518 30.89 62.48 4.49
N ASN A 519 31.13 61.29 5.05
CA ASN A 519 31.66 61.14 6.39
C ASN A 519 32.68 59.99 6.45
N ALA A 520 33.90 60.29 6.85
CA ALA A 520 35.00 59.31 6.92
C ALA A 520 35.14 58.64 8.31
N ARG A 521 34.31 59.03 9.30
CA ARG A 521 34.35 58.52 10.69
C ARG A 521 32.96 58.04 11.10
N ASN A 522 32.89 57.11 12.06
CA ASN A 522 31.64 56.45 12.48
C ASN A 522 30.47 57.45 12.70
N PRO A 523 29.34 57.31 12.00
CA PRO A 523 29.05 56.38 10.89
C PRO A 523 29.75 56.79 9.58
N ILE A 524 30.43 55.84 8.92
CA ILE A 524 31.04 56.07 7.61
C ILE A 524 29.91 56.26 6.59
N VAL A 525 29.89 57.38 5.88
CA VAL A 525 28.89 57.65 4.85
C VAL A 525 29.60 57.91 3.52
N CYS A 526 29.37 57.03 2.54
CA CYS A 526 29.95 57.15 1.22
C CYS A 526 29.00 56.68 0.11
N GLY A 527 29.14 57.30 -1.06
CA GLY A 527 28.53 56.87 -2.30
C GLY A 527 29.24 55.64 -2.83
N VAL A 528 28.47 54.61 -3.16
CA VAL A 528 28.97 53.34 -3.70
C VAL A 528 28.17 52.94 -4.94
N THR A 529 28.86 52.33 -5.90
CA THR A 529 28.25 51.61 -7.01
C THR A 529 28.26 50.12 -6.68
N VAL A 530 27.12 49.44 -6.87
CA VAL A 530 27.04 47.99 -6.76
C VAL A 530 27.54 47.36 -8.06
N GLU A 531 28.74 46.78 -8.06
CA GLU A 531 29.33 46.15 -9.26
C GLU A 531 28.79 44.74 -9.51
N ALA A 532 28.43 44.02 -8.45
CA ALA A 532 27.86 42.68 -8.55
C ALA A 532 27.05 42.34 -7.29
N GLY A 533 25.99 41.55 -7.46
CA GLY A 533 25.16 41.05 -6.37
C GLY A 533 24.07 42.01 -5.91
N GLN A 534 23.65 41.86 -4.66
CA GLN A 534 22.63 42.73 -4.06
C GLN A 534 23.07 43.18 -2.66
N LEU A 535 23.03 44.49 -2.44
CA LEU A 535 23.33 45.12 -1.16
C LEU A 535 22.03 45.29 -0.37
N LYS A 536 22.00 44.80 0.88
CA LYS A 536 20.87 44.96 1.80
C LYS A 536 21.34 45.67 3.08
N ARG A 537 20.39 46.21 3.85
CA ARG A 537 20.69 46.64 5.23
C ARG A 537 21.15 45.45 6.07
N GLY A 538 22.09 45.69 6.98
CA GLY A 538 22.74 44.65 7.79
C GLY A 538 23.86 43.90 7.08
N THR A 539 24.09 44.12 5.78
CA THR A 539 25.19 43.44 5.05
C THR A 539 26.54 43.88 5.64
N PRO A 540 27.38 42.92 6.09
CA PRO A 540 28.75 43.21 6.52
C PRO A 540 29.63 43.62 5.34
N ILE A 541 30.49 44.62 5.54
CA ILE A 541 31.44 45.11 4.55
C ILE A 541 32.87 44.90 5.03
N CYS A 542 33.72 44.40 4.14
CA CYS A 542 35.15 44.32 4.33
C CYS A 542 35.92 44.94 3.16
N VAL A 543 37.17 45.36 3.43
CA VAL A 543 38.11 45.78 2.40
C VAL A 543 38.95 44.56 2.00
N PRO A 544 39.06 44.24 0.70
CA PRO A 544 39.87 43.14 0.21
C PRO A 544 41.37 43.51 0.22
N SER A 545 41.95 43.65 1.40
CA SER A 545 43.40 43.69 1.62
C SER A 545 43.87 42.33 2.17
N LYS A 546 45.20 42.11 2.29
CA LYS A 546 45.77 40.83 2.75
C LYS A 546 45.21 40.35 4.10
N ASP A 547 44.69 41.25 4.93
CA ASP A 547 44.15 40.96 6.27
C ASP A 547 42.61 41.08 6.35
N CYS A 548 41.89 41.27 5.23
CA CYS A 548 40.43 41.40 5.17
C CYS A 548 39.85 42.31 6.27
N ILE A 549 40.13 43.62 6.19
CA ILE A 549 39.70 44.57 7.23
C ILE A 549 38.18 44.70 7.22
N PHE A 550 37.54 44.29 8.32
CA PHE A 550 36.11 44.46 8.54
C PHE A 550 35.79 45.93 8.87
N LEU A 551 34.93 46.56 8.06
CA LEU A 551 34.53 47.96 8.27
C LEU A 551 33.30 48.08 9.16
N GLY A 552 32.34 47.16 9.06
CA GLY A 552 31.07 47.29 9.77
C GLY A 552 29.92 46.68 9.00
N ALA A 553 28.70 47.01 9.42
CA ALA A 553 27.48 46.61 8.72
C ALA A 553 26.76 47.84 8.15
N ILE A 554 26.12 47.67 6.99
CA ILE A 554 25.26 48.71 6.39
C ILE A 554 24.08 49.01 7.31
N ALA A 555 23.99 50.24 7.79
CA ALA A 555 22.88 50.74 8.58
C ALA A 555 21.74 51.25 7.70
N SER A 556 22.08 52.04 6.68
CA SER A 556 21.12 52.64 5.75
C SER A 556 21.64 52.65 4.32
N ILE A 557 20.71 52.62 3.37
CA ILE A 557 20.96 52.75 1.94
C ILE A 557 19.99 53.82 1.44
N GLU A 558 20.51 54.81 0.73
CA GLU A 558 19.77 55.94 0.19
C GLU A 558 20.02 56.05 -1.31
N ARG A 559 18.94 56.26 -2.07
CA ARG A 559 19.00 56.56 -3.51
C ARG A 559 18.17 57.81 -3.75
N ASN A 560 18.78 58.85 -4.32
CA ASN A 560 18.08 60.12 -4.61
C ASN A 560 17.32 60.69 -3.40
N HIS A 561 17.91 60.63 -2.20
CA HIS A 561 17.30 61.06 -0.93
C HIS A 561 16.10 60.24 -0.42
N GLU A 562 15.83 59.08 -1.01
CA GLU A 562 14.85 58.12 -0.50
C GLU A 562 15.56 56.90 0.11
N GLU A 563 15.08 56.45 1.26
CA GLU A 563 15.57 55.24 1.93
C GLU A 563 15.12 53.99 1.15
N VAL A 564 16.08 53.16 0.75
CA VAL A 564 15.82 51.90 0.03
C VAL A 564 16.26 50.71 0.89
N LEU A 565 15.53 49.60 0.79
CA LEU A 565 15.85 48.36 1.52
C LEU A 565 16.90 47.50 0.80
N LEU A 566 17.06 47.68 -0.52
CA LEU A 566 17.89 46.84 -1.39
C LEU A 566 18.43 47.63 -2.59
N ALA A 567 19.72 47.47 -2.89
CA ALA A 567 20.35 47.95 -4.12
C ALA A 567 20.92 46.77 -4.93
N ARG A 568 20.76 46.79 -6.26
CA ARG A 568 21.18 45.73 -7.20
C ARG A 568 22.36 46.19 -8.03
N THR A 569 23.00 45.24 -8.72
CA THR A 569 24.05 45.52 -9.71
C THR A 569 23.70 46.68 -10.64
N GLY A 570 24.61 47.64 -10.77
CA GLY A 570 24.46 48.84 -11.59
C GLY A 570 23.89 50.05 -10.85
N ASP A 571 23.34 49.87 -9.65
CA ASP A 571 22.81 50.96 -8.86
C ASP A 571 23.93 51.77 -8.18
N GLU A 572 23.79 53.09 -8.21
CA GLU A 572 24.60 54.03 -7.43
C GLU A 572 23.78 54.53 -6.24
N VAL A 573 24.26 54.27 -5.03
CA VAL A 573 23.54 54.55 -3.78
C VAL A 573 24.48 55.16 -2.74
N GLY A 574 23.95 56.07 -1.92
CA GLY A 574 24.58 56.48 -0.68
C GLY A 574 24.40 55.40 0.37
N THR A 575 25.47 55.04 1.09
CA THR A 575 25.38 54.03 2.16
C THR A 575 25.98 54.57 3.45
N GLY A 576 25.26 54.35 4.55
CA GLY A 576 25.75 54.60 5.91
C GLY A 576 26.19 53.29 6.55
N CYS A 577 27.44 53.20 6.96
CA CYS A 577 28.04 52.04 7.62
C CYS A 577 28.38 52.38 9.08
N LEU A 578 27.88 51.58 10.02
CA LEU A 578 28.20 51.72 11.44
C LEU A 578 29.40 50.84 11.79
N LEU A 579 30.42 51.44 12.40
CA LEU A 579 31.53 50.68 12.99
C LEU A 579 30.99 49.93 14.21
N LEU A 580 30.91 48.61 14.16
CA LEU A 580 30.55 47.78 15.30
C LEU A 580 31.80 47.43 16.13
N PRO A 581 31.72 47.43 17.48
CA PRO A 581 32.85 47.02 18.32
C PRO A 581 33.22 45.55 18.07
N MET A 582 34.51 45.29 17.90
CA MET A 582 35.14 44.02 17.47
C MET A 582 34.73 42.75 18.26
N TYR A 583 34.09 42.88 19.43
CA TYR A 583 33.89 41.76 20.36
C TYR A 583 32.73 40.82 20.02
N ILE A 584 31.81 41.20 19.10
CA ILE A 584 30.62 40.37 18.78
C ILE A 584 30.86 39.47 17.55
N TYR A 585 31.85 39.77 16.70
CA TYR A 585 32.02 39.09 15.40
C TYR A 585 32.85 37.81 15.42
N ILE A 586 33.69 37.59 16.44
CA ILE A 586 34.48 36.34 16.53
C ILE A 586 33.53 35.13 16.61
N ILE A 587 32.37 35.27 17.25
CA ILE A 587 31.36 34.21 17.36
C ILE A 587 30.66 33.97 16.00
N TYR A 588 30.32 35.02 15.25
CA TYR A 588 29.62 34.89 13.96
C TYR A 588 30.52 34.37 12.81
N ILE A 589 31.81 34.74 12.80
CA ILE A 589 32.77 34.23 11.81
C ILE A 589 33.01 32.73 12.01
N TYR A 590 33.11 32.26 13.27
CA TYR A 590 33.21 30.83 13.56
C TYR A 590 31.96 30.05 13.11
N ILE A 591 30.76 30.62 13.27
CA ILE A 591 29.49 30.01 12.81
C ILE A 591 29.43 29.95 11.28
N TYR A 592 29.86 31.00 10.56
CA TYR A 592 29.81 31.03 9.09
C TYR A 592 30.83 30.08 8.44
N ILE A 593 32.03 29.94 9.01
CA ILE A 593 33.02 28.95 8.55
C ILE A 593 32.48 27.53 8.74
N TYR A 594 31.80 27.26 9.86
CA TYR A 594 31.16 25.96 10.10
C TYR A 594 30.04 25.66 9.09
N ILE A 595 29.18 26.64 8.78
CA ILE A 595 28.10 26.48 7.79
C ILE A 595 28.65 26.25 6.38
N TYR A 596 29.74 26.95 6.00
CA TYR A 596 30.36 26.78 4.69
C TYR A 596 31.02 25.40 4.52
N ILE A 597 31.70 24.90 5.56
CA ILE A 597 32.28 23.55 5.57
C ILE A 597 31.18 22.46 5.49
N PHE A 598 30.01 22.71 6.06
CA PHE A 598 28.89 21.77 6.02
C PHE A 598 28.22 21.69 4.64
N ILE A 599 28.21 22.79 3.88
CA ILE A 599 27.65 22.87 2.53
C ILE A 599 28.55 22.20 1.48
N GLU A 600 29.87 22.11 1.68
CA GLU A 600 30.78 21.38 0.78
C GLU A 600 30.87 19.86 1.04
N ARG A 601 30.28 19.37 2.14
CA ARG A 601 30.27 17.93 2.51
C ARG A 601 28.89 17.26 2.38
N LEU A 602 27.90 17.95 1.83
CA LEU A 602 26.63 17.40 1.34
C LEU A 602 26.63 17.47 -0.19
#